data_AF-A0A8D9BUV5-F1
#
_entry.id   AF-A0A8D9BUV5-F1
#
_cell.length_a   1.000
_cell.length_b   1.000
_cell.length_c   1.000
_cell.angle_alpha   90.00
_cell.angle_beta   90.00
_cell.angle_gamma   90.00
#
_symmetry.space_group_name_H-M   'P 1'
#
loop_
_entity.id
_entity.type
_entity.pdbx_description
1 polymer ?
#
loop_
_entity_poly.entity_id
_entity_poly.type
_entity_poly.pdbx_seq_one_letter_code
_entity_poly.pdbx_strand_id
1 'polypeptide(L)'
;MTRENEGLLGPYNAYYLYMVPEKFCVVPVNDFSKILIIDRLSGAIKVEHSYSERDLPNPQCRRLIYGILGLVNLLAGAYILFITERKKIGTVSGQDIYQIVQTEMFPCCPTKEKIMTNHQASLNQQYISMIKKILSTPYFYYSYTYDLTYNMQRLYNVQHDFLLKPLHERADERFIWNRNLLDQFYTLESPDVGAFCVPVIHGFISINKCIINGKTFLWTLISRRSCKRAGTRLFTRGVDSDGNVANFVETEQIIEFEGYQSSFVQIRGSIPLFWQQYPNLKLKPSPKIIQENNNMEAVNKHFKSQEPYYGYQVILNLIDQCGDEGDIEKAYRNSIRLLNSERVQYEAFDFHKECRKMRWDRLQILIDRVAQTQDAFSTFLLLQKSKLLSSQEGVFRTNCIDCLDRTNVVQSMLAKRSLGIILKKLGIWEVGEIDNTFEYLFKQVWADNADIISIQYSGTGALKTDFTRTGKRTKAGMLNDLYNSLARYYKNNFQDGFRQDALDLFLGNYKVSSFEKSDSESPLVVQRGWKFFMFPSLLVISMAMFFCNVIIPPEYTTKSLLSILFWGSMIFITFTVTLRDGPLFVDKPRLYNKAIVDSHYQKNVV
;
A
#
# COMPACT_ATOMS: atom_id res chain seq x y z
N MET A 1 -18.44 -20.82 8.80
CA MET A 1 -18.06 -20.80 10.23
C MET A 1 -19.22 -20.25 11.08
N THR A 2 -20.29 -21.04 11.27
CA THR A 2 -21.29 -20.80 12.31
C THR A 2 -21.12 -21.90 13.34
N ARG A 3 -20.13 -21.72 14.21
CA ARG A 3 -20.06 -22.43 15.50
C ARG A 3 -19.97 -21.30 16.52
N GLU A 4 -21.09 -21.12 17.23
CA GLU A 4 -21.33 -20.31 18.42
C GLU A 4 -20.27 -19.23 18.71
N ASN A 5 -20.62 -17.98 18.37
CA ASN A 5 -19.84 -16.75 18.58
C ASN A 5 -19.79 -16.31 20.06
N GLU A 6 -20.10 -17.17 21.02
CA GLU A 6 -20.05 -16.87 22.45
C GLU A 6 -18.63 -17.09 22.95
N GLY A 7 -17.74 -16.11 22.74
CA GLY A 7 -16.42 -16.13 23.38
C GLY A 7 -15.24 -15.52 22.62
N LEU A 8 -15.43 -15.00 21.40
CA LEU A 8 -14.35 -14.30 20.71
C LEU A 8 -14.09 -12.94 21.37
N LEU A 9 -12.95 -12.81 22.05
CA LEU A 9 -12.40 -11.57 22.62
C LEU A 9 -12.03 -10.59 21.49
N GLY A 10 -13.03 -9.93 20.91
CA GLY A 10 -12.88 -8.86 19.93
C GLY A 10 -13.07 -7.47 20.56
N PRO A 11 -12.51 -6.41 19.94
CA PRO A 11 -12.77 -5.05 20.40
C PRO A 11 -14.26 -4.70 20.34
N TYR A 12 -14.73 -3.93 21.31
CA TYR A 12 -16.10 -3.44 21.34
C TYR A 12 -16.45 -2.59 20.10
N ASN A 13 -17.72 -2.61 19.71
CA ASN A 13 -18.17 -1.97 18.48
C ASN A 13 -18.04 -0.44 18.46
N ALA A 14 -18.02 0.21 19.62
CA ALA A 14 -17.88 1.65 19.78
C ALA A 14 -17.49 1.97 21.24
N TYR A 15 -16.86 3.14 21.42
CA TYR A 15 -16.42 3.63 22.72
C TYR A 15 -16.74 5.11 22.91
N TYR A 16 -16.99 5.51 24.15
CA TYR A 16 -16.99 6.89 24.61
C TYR A 16 -15.59 7.29 25.08
N LEU A 17 -15.05 8.35 24.48
CA LEU A 17 -13.82 9.00 24.89
C LEU A 17 -14.15 10.22 25.75
N TYR A 18 -13.59 10.26 26.95
CA TYR A 18 -13.59 11.42 27.82
C TYR A 18 -12.18 12.00 27.84
N MET A 19 -12.06 13.28 27.46
CA MET A 19 -10.79 14.00 27.46
C MET A 19 -10.78 14.99 28.61
N VAL A 20 -9.94 14.74 29.61
CA VAL A 20 -9.65 15.71 30.68
C VAL A 20 -8.18 16.13 30.61
N PRO A 21 -7.78 17.24 31.27
CA PRO A 21 -6.39 17.69 31.24
C PRO A 21 -5.39 16.63 31.74
N GLU A 22 -5.81 15.79 32.69
CA GLU A 22 -4.94 14.83 33.39
C GLU A 22 -4.96 13.41 32.81
N LYS A 23 -6.02 13.01 32.13
CA LYS A 23 -6.21 11.64 31.62
C LYS A 23 -7.13 11.57 30.41
N PHE A 24 -7.00 10.51 29.62
CA PHE A 24 -8.02 10.05 28.69
C PHE A 24 -8.71 8.83 29.29
N CYS A 25 -10.04 8.81 29.27
CA CYS A 25 -10.81 7.63 29.66
C CYS A 25 -11.57 7.11 28.45
N VAL A 26 -11.42 5.83 28.12
CA VAL A 26 -12.12 5.16 27.02
C VAL A 26 -13.00 4.07 27.60
N VAL A 27 -14.30 4.21 27.34
CA VAL A 27 -15.38 3.37 27.89
C VAL A 27 -16.13 2.70 26.75
N PRO A 28 -16.32 1.38 26.73
CA PRO A 28 -17.20 0.73 25.76
C PRO A 28 -18.65 1.21 25.89
N VAL A 29 -19.35 1.42 24.77
CA VAL A 29 -20.72 1.98 24.77
C VAL A 29 -21.75 1.04 25.40
N ASN A 30 -21.52 -0.28 25.35
CA ASN A 30 -22.47 -1.31 25.80
C ASN A 30 -21.90 -2.22 26.91
N ASP A 31 -20.74 -1.89 27.45
CA ASP A 31 -20.09 -2.68 28.50
C ASP A 31 -19.34 -1.75 29.45
N PHE A 32 -19.84 -1.66 30.68
CA PHE A 32 -19.26 -0.82 31.73
C PHE A 32 -18.35 -1.64 32.67
N SER A 33 -17.99 -2.87 32.30
CA SER A 33 -17.11 -3.71 33.13
C SER A 33 -15.65 -3.27 33.08
N LYS A 34 -15.22 -2.60 32.00
CA LYS A 34 -13.83 -2.23 31.75
C LYS A 34 -13.71 -0.77 31.28
N ILE A 35 -12.76 -0.05 31.84
CA ILE A 35 -12.37 1.29 31.39
C ILE A 35 -10.87 1.33 31.11
N LEU A 36 -10.50 1.89 29.97
CA LEU A 36 -9.10 2.16 29.65
C LEU A 36 -8.78 3.59 30.05
N ILE A 37 -7.82 3.74 30.97
CA ILE A 37 -7.33 5.05 31.43
C ILE A 37 -5.91 5.25 30.93
N ILE A 38 -5.68 6.39 30.31
CA ILE A 38 -4.38 6.83 29.83
C ILE A 38 -4.03 8.13 30.53
N ASP A 39 -3.07 8.07 31.44
CA ASP A 39 -2.58 9.22 32.18
C ASP A 39 -1.78 10.14 31.24
N ARG A 40 -2.15 11.42 31.19
CA ARG A 40 -1.55 12.44 30.33
C ARG A 40 -0.25 13.02 30.89
N LEU A 41 -0.01 12.88 32.19
CA LEU A 41 1.21 13.33 32.86
C LEU A 41 2.27 12.24 32.80
N SER A 42 1.93 11.01 33.19
CA SER A 42 2.87 9.89 33.23
C SER A 42 2.97 9.12 31.92
N GLY A 43 1.96 9.19 31.05
CA GLY A 43 1.83 8.33 29.87
C GLY A 43 1.46 6.89 30.19
N ALA A 44 1.18 6.58 31.47
CA ALA A 44 0.82 5.22 31.89
C ALA A 44 -0.58 4.84 31.36
N ILE A 45 -0.68 3.61 30.88
CA ILE A 45 -1.91 3.02 30.35
C ILE A 45 -2.35 1.93 31.32
N LYS A 46 -3.58 2.01 31.81
CA LYS A 46 -4.15 1.06 32.76
C LYS A 46 -5.58 0.70 32.34
N VAL A 47 -5.95 -0.55 32.57
CA VAL A 47 -7.34 -0.99 32.47
C VAL A 47 -7.85 -1.17 33.89
N GLU A 48 -8.93 -0.48 34.24
CA GLU A 48 -9.62 -0.68 35.52
C GLU A 48 -10.89 -1.49 35.29
N HIS A 49 -11.18 -2.37 36.24
CA HIS A 49 -12.37 -3.22 36.25
C HIS A 49 -13.38 -2.69 37.26
N SER A 50 -14.67 -2.77 36.94
CA SER A 50 -15.78 -2.43 37.85
C SER A 50 -15.74 -0.98 38.35
N TYR A 51 -15.97 -0.01 37.46
CA TYR A 51 -16.04 1.42 37.81
C TYR A 51 -17.49 1.91 37.87
N SER A 52 -17.76 2.97 38.63
CA SER A 52 -19.10 3.59 38.67
C SER A 52 -19.20 4.69 37.63
N GLU A 53 -20.36 4.86 36.98
CA GLU A 53 -20.60 6.00 36.05
C GLU A 53 -20.36 7.37 36.70
N ARG A 54 -20.45 7.45 38.03
CA ARG A 54 -20.16 8.66 38.81
C ARG A 54 -18.68 9.06 38.81
N ASP A 55 -17.78 8.12 38.53
CA ASP A 55 -16.34 8.35 38.45
C ASP A 55 -15.91 8.87 37.07
N LEU A 56 -16.84 8.89 36.11
CA LEU A 56 -16.59 9.39 34.77
C LEU A 56 -16.64 10.94 34.73
N PRO A 57 -15.77 11.56 33.93
CA PRO A 57 -15.84 13.00 33.67
C PRO A 57 -17.20 13.42 33.09
N ASN A 58 -17.49 14.73 33.15
CA ASN A 58 -18.76 15.31 32.72
C ASN A 58 -19.23 14.71 31.36
N PRO A 59 -20.44 14.12 31.29
CA PRO A 59 -20.96 13.47 30.08
C PRO A 59 -21.09 14.42 28.87
N GLN A 60 -21.12 15.73 29.08
CA GLN A 60 -21.10 16.70 27.98
C GLN A 60 -19.77 16.73 27.21
N CYS A 61 -18.69 16.22 27.80
CA CYS A 61 -17.37 16.15 27.18
C CYS A 61 -17.10 14.81 26.47
N ARG A 62 -18.10 13.92 26.38
CA ARG A 62 -17.95 12.61 25.74
C ARG A 62 -17.88 12.75 24.22
N ARG A 63 -16.97 12.01 23.60
CA ARG A 63 -16.85 11.89 22.14
C ARG A 63 -16.99 10.44 21.74
N LEU A 64 -17.71 10.17 20.66
CA LEU A 64 -17.82 8.82 20.13
C LEU A 64 -16.57 8.49 19.32
N ILE A 65 -15.97 7.33 19.58
CA ILE A 65 -14.87 6.77 18.81
C ILE A 65 -15.15 5.30 18.50
N TYR A 66 -14.46 4.76 17.50
CA TYR A 66 -14.68 3.40 17.01
C TYR A 66 -13.47 2.47 17.15
N GLY A 67 -12.40 2.94 17.79
CA GLY A 67 -11.22 2.14 18.07
C GLY A 67 -9.97 3.00 18.26
N ILE A 68 -8.95 2.41 18.87
CA ILE A 68 -7.64 3.01 19.04
C ILE A 68 -6.72 2.48 17.94
N LEU A 69 -6.13 3.40 17.17
CA LEU A 69 -5.14 3.06 16.13
C LEU A 69 -3.77 2.78 16.73
N GLY A 70 -3.43 3.48 17.81
CA GLY A 70 -2.21 3.28 18.57
C GLY A 70 -1.62 4.58 19.10
N LEU A 71 -0.36 4.51 19.53
CA LEU A 71 0.44 5.59 20.09
C LEU A 71 1.67 5.82 19.23
N VAL A 72 2.02 7.09 19.01
CA VAL A 72 3.25 7.48 18.34
C VAL A 72 4.06 8.43 19.21
N ASN A 73 5.35 8.16 19.37
CA ASN A 73 6.25 9.03 20.10
C ASN A 73 6.92 9.99 19.13
N LEU A 74 6.63 11.28 19.29
CA LEU A 74 7.24 12.38 18.52
C LEU A 74 8.11 13.25 19.44
N LEU A 75 8.63 14.37 18.93
CA LEU A 75 9.50 15.28 19.69
C LEU A 75 8.84 15.82 20.96
N ALA A 76 7.57 16.23 20.87
CA ALA A 76 6.81 16.76 22.00
C ALA A 76 6.37 15.68 23.02
N GLY A 77 6.45 14.40 22.66
CA GLY A 77 5.99 13.28 23.48
C GLY A 77 5.07 12.33 22.71
N ALA A 78 4.34 11.51 23.47
CA ALA A 78 3.40 10.55 22.92
C ALA A 78 2.13 11.24 22.41
N TYR A 79 1.64 10.80 21.26
CA TYR A 79 0.36 11.16 20.68
C TYR A 79 -0.48 9.91 20.51
N ILE A 80 -1.73 9.96 20.94
CA ILE A 80 -2.70 8.88 20.75
C ILE A 80 -3.55 9.14 19.53
N LEU A 81 -3.84 8.06 18.78
CA LEU A 81 -4.63 8.09 17.57
C LEU A 81 -5.94 7.32 17.74
N PHE A 82 -7.05 7.99 17.43
CA PHE A 82 -8.40 7.42 17.50
C PHE A 82 -9.06 7.40 16.13
N ILE A 83 -9.93 6.41 15.92
CA ILE A 83 -10.86 6.36 14.80
C ILE A 83 -12.13 7.08 15.23
N THR A 84 -12.43 8.23 14.63
CA THR A 84 -13.62 9.03 14.98
C THR A 84 -14.79 8.78 14.05
N GLU A 85 -14.52 8.40 12.79
CA GLU A 85 -15.55 8.05 11.83
C GLU A 85 -15.17 6.80 11.03
N ARG A 86 -16.18 5.98 10.74
CA ARG A 86 -16.07 4.75 9.96
C ARG A 86 -17.28 4.55 9.07
N LYS A 87 -17.10 3.74 8.02
CA LYS A 87 -18.17 3.31 7.12
C LYS A 87 -18.21 1.79 7.07
N LYS A 88 -19.37 1.18 7.31
CA LYS A 88 -19.58 -0.26 7.09
C LYS A 88 -19.58 -0.54 5.59
N ILE A 89 -18.72 -1.44 5.13
CA ILE A 89 -18.60 -1.82 3.71
C ILE A 89 -19.48 -3.02 3.38
N GLY A 90 -19.57 -3.97 4.32
CA GLY A 90 -20.37 -5.17 4.17
C GLY A 90 -19.98 -6.22 5.21
N THR A 91 -20.41 -7.43 4.95
CA THR A 91 -20.18 -8.61 5.79
C THR A 91 -19.47 -9.69 5.00
N VAL A 92 -18.46 -10.33 5.58
CA VAL A 92 -17.83 -11.55 5.05
C VAL A 92 -17.98 -12.62 6.10
N SER A 93 -18.50 -13.80 5.74
CA SER A 93 -18.74 -14.89 6.70
C SER A 93 -19.59 -14.48 7.92
N GLY A 94 -20.52 -13.55 7.73
CA GLY A 94 -21.37 -12.99 8.78
C GLY A 94 -20.69 -11.96 9.70
N GLN A 95 -19.45 -11.58 9.42
CA GLN A 95 -18.67 -10.64 10.23
C GLN A 95 -18.51 -9.29 9.51
N ASP A 96 -18.69 -8.20 10.25
CA ASP A 96 -18.74 -6.85 9.70
C ASP A 96 -17.35 -6.30 9.37
N ILE A 97 -17.21 -5.67 8.20
CA ILE A 97 -15.99 -4.99 7.76
C ILE A 97 -16.23 -3.48 7.65
N TYR A 98 -15.28 -2.72 8.19
CA TYR A 98 -15.36 -1.27 8.27
C TYR A 98 -14.18 -0.61 7.54
N GLN A 99 -14.47 0.48 6.86
CA GLN A 99 -13.49 1.42 6.31
C GLN A 99 -13.32 2.60 7.28
N ILE A 100 -12.08 3.00 7.52
CA ILE A 100 -11.76 4.22 8.28
C ILE A 100 -12.06 5.44 7.40
N VAL A 101 -12.86 6.37 7.93
CA VAL A 101 -13.22 7.62 7.24
C VAL A 101 -12.43 8.79 7.81
N GLN A 102 -12.37 8.90 9.14
CA GLN A 102 -11.65 9.97 9.82
C GLN A 102 -10.91 9.45 11.05
N THR A 103 -9.73 10.02 11.26
CA THR A 103 -8.86 9.76 12.40
C THR A 103 -8.47 11.07 13.05
N GLU A 104 -8.36 11.07 14.37
CA GLU A 104 -7.87 12.22 15.12
C GLU A 104 -6.68 11.82 15.99
N MET A 105 -5.79 12.78 16.22
CA MET A 105 -4.56 12.59 16.97
C MET A 105 -4.45 13.62 18.09
N PHE A 106 -4.22 13.16 19.32
CA PHE A 106 -4.15 14.00 20.51
C PHE A 106 -2.83 13.85 21.26
N PRO A 107 -2.22 14.94 21.74
CA PRO A 107 -1.03 14.88 22.58
C PRO A 107 -1.39 14.34 23.96
N CYS A 108 -0.64 13.33 24.40
CA CYS A 108 -0.72 12.81 25.77
C CYS A 108 -0.24 13.88 26.74
N CYS A 109 0.94 14.48 26.53
CA CYS A 109 1.50 15.53 27.41
C CYS A 109 1.47 16.93 26.76
N PRO A 110 0.38 17.72 26.86
CA PRO A 110 0.27 19.02 26.19
C PRO A 110 1.24 20.08 26.73
N THR A 111 1.73 19.92 27.97
CA THR A 111 2.66 20.87 28.59
C THR A 111 4.03 20.87 27.91
N LYS A 112 4.48 19.74 27.36
CA LYS A 112 5.77 19.65 26.67
C LYS A 112 5.79 20.43 25.37
N GLU A 113 4.68 20.47 24.62
CA GLU A 113 4.56 21.29 23.40
C GLU A 113 4.81 22.78 23.67
N LYS A 114 4.40 23.28 24.84
CA LYS A 114 4.53 24.69 25.22
C LYS A 114 5.95 25.12 25.62
N ILE A 115 6.81 24.16 25.96
CA ILE A 115 8.19 24.40 26.43
C ILE A 115 9.20 24.31 25.26
N MET A 116 8.78 23.84 24.09
CA MET A 116 9.65 23.66 22.93
C MET A 116 10.10 24.99 22.34
N THR A 117 11.33 25.02 21.80
CA THR A 117 11.77 26.15 20.97
C THR A 117 10.95 26.24 19.68
N ASN A 118 10.87 27.41 19.05
CA ASN A 118 10.16 27.59 17.78
C ASN A 118 10.66 26.62 16.69
N HIS A 119 11.97 26.33 16.68
CA HIS A 119 12.56 25.37 15.75
C HIS A 119 12.07 23.94 16.02
N GLN A 120 12.12 23.47 17.27
CA GLN A 120 11.64 22.16 17.66
C GLN A 120 10.13 22.00 17.42
N ALA A 121 9.35 23.05 17.70
CA ALA A 121 7.91 23.06 17.43
C ALA A 121 7.61 22.90 15.93
N SER A 122 8.38 23.57 15.06
CA SER A 122 8.27 23.41 13.60
C SER A 122 8.61 21.98 13.15
N LEU A 123 9.68 21.38 13.67
CA LEU A 123 10.04 19.98 13.37
C LEU A 123 8.95 19.01 13.84
N ASN A 124 8.41 19.21 15.05
CA ASN A 124 7.33 18.38 15.58
C ASN A 124 6.07 18.47 14.70
N GLN A 125 5.71 19.68 14.23
CA GLN A 125 4.62 19.86 13.27
C GLN A 125 4.88 19.13 11.95
N GLN A 126 6.12 19.06 11.47
CA GLN A 126 6.46 18.27 10.28
C GLN A 126 6.20 16.77 10.52
N TYR A 127 6.66 16.20 11.65
CA TYR A 127 6.37 14.81 12.00
C TYR A 127 4.86 14.53 12.15
N ILE A 128 4.11 15.44 12.78
CA ILE A 128 2.64 15.36 12.87
C ILE A 128 2.02 15.33 11.47
N SER A 129 2.49 16.19 10.57
CA SER A 129 2.00 16.26 9.19
C SER A 129 2.28 14.98 8.40
N MET A 130 3.42 14.31 8.65
CA MET A 130 3.77 13.02 8.05
C MET A 130 2.76 11.92 8.44
N ILE A 131 2.49 11.76 9.74
CA ILE A 131 1.52 10.77 10.23
C ILE A 131 0.12 11.05 9.66
N LYS A 132 -0.33 12.31 9.71
CA LYS A 132 -1.62 12.73 9.13
C LYS A 132 -1.67 12.44 7.63
N LYS A 133 -0.56 12.63 6.90
CA LYS A 133 -0.49 12.36 5.47
C LYS A 133 -0.72 10.88 5.16
N ILE A 134 -0.12 9.97 5.92
CA ILE A 134 -0.35 8.53 5.73
C ILE A 134 -1.80 8.16 6.03
N LEU A 135 -2.36 8.60 7.15
CA LEU A 135 -3.75 8.31 7.53
C LEU A 135 -4.79 8.94 6.57
N SER A 136 -4.45 10.05 5.91
CA SER A 136 -5.28 10.63 4.85
C SER A 136 -5.25 9.82 3.54
N THR A 137 -4.34 8.87 3.41
CA THR A 137 -4.30 7.98 2.24
C THR A 137 -5.54 7.09 2.28
N PRO A 138 -6.29 6.98 1.18
CA PRO A 138 -7.60 6.36 1.24
C PRO A 138 -7.51 4.84 1.46
N TYR A 139 -8.59 4.29 2.01
CA TYR A 139 -8.87 2.85 2.13
C TYR A 139 -7.98 2.07 3.11
N PHE A 140 -8.05 2.48 4.38
CA PHE A 140 -7.71 1.63 5.52
C PHE A 140 -8.95 0.90 6.01
N TYR A 141 -8.82 -0.38 6.32
CA TYR A 141 -9.92 -1.24 6.76
C TYR A 141 -9.59 -2.01 8.02
N TYR A 142 -10.62 -2.32 8.78
CA TYR A 142 -10.53 -3.17 9.97
C TYR A 142 -11.86 -3.89 10.21
N SER A 143 -11.82 -4.92 11.05
CA SER A 143 -12.99 -5.59 11.60
C SER A 143 -12.73 -5.89 13.07
N TYR A 144 -13.78 -5.96 13.87
CA TYR A 144 -13.69 -6.32 15.30
C TYR A 144 -13.65 -7.83 15.53
N THR A 145 -14.06 -8.62 14.55
CA THR A 145 -14.22 -10.07 14.71
C THR A 145 -13.51 -10.84 13.61
N TYR A 146 -13.50 -10.30 12.39
CA TYR A 146 -12.83 -10.92 11.25
C TYR A 146 -11.36 -10.52 11.18
N ASP A 147 -10.48 -11.51 11.13
CA ASP A 147 -9.07 -11.24 10.89
C ASP A 147 -8.82 -11.02 9.39
N LEU A 148 -8.86 -9.76 8.99
CA LEU A 148 -8.61 -9.34 7.62
C LEU A 148 -7.19 -9.65 7.14
N THR A 149 -6.23 -9.91 8.04
CA THR A 149 -4.82 -10.12 7.67
C THR A 149 -4.54 -11.51 7.10
N TYR A 150 -5.44 -12.47 7.33
CA TYR A 150 -5.36 -13.82 6.78
C TYR A 150 -6.31 -13.99 5.60
N ASN A 151 -5.95 -14.87 4.67
CA ASN A 151 -6.91 -15.41 3.71
C ASN A 151 -7.77 -16.52 4.34
N MET A 152 -8.91 -16.80 3.71
CA MET A 152 -9.89 -17.74 4.22
C MET A 152 -9.33 -19.16 4.42
N GLN A 153 -8.47 -19.63 3.51
CA GLN A 153 -7.83 -20.94 3.64
C GLN A 153 -6.92 -21.02 4.86
N ARG A 154 -6.10 -19.99 5.09
CA ARG A 154 -5.23 -19.95 6.27
C ARG A 154 -6.05 -19.84 7.56
N LEU A 155 -7.12 -19.05 7.57
CA LEU A 155 -8.03 -18.99 8.72
C LEU A 155 -8.66 -20.34 9.03
N TYR A 156 -8.98 -21.14 8.01
CA TYR A 156 -9.51 -22.48 8.20
C TYR A 156 -8.48 -23.46 8.79
N ASN A 157 -7.22 -23.35 8.38
CA ASN A 157 -6.14 -24.25 8.83
C ASN A 157 -5.57 -23.92 10.21
N VAL A 158 -5.93 -22.76 10.77
CA VAL A 158 -5.47 -22.31 12.09
C VAL A 158 -6.16 -23.12 13.21
N GLN A 159 -5.39 -23.47 14.23
CA GLN A 159 -5.89 -24.21 15.40
C GLN A 159 -6.92 -23.38 16.18
N HIS A 160 -7.92 -24.05 16.80
CA HIS A 160 -9.00 -23.38 17.52
C HIS A 160 -8.49 -22.48 18.66
N ASP A 161 -7.51 -22.95 19.44
CA ASP A 161 -6.93 -22.18 20.54
C ASP A 161 -6.28 -20.87 20.08
N PHE A 162 -5.74 -20.85 18.86
CA PHE A 162 -5.18 -19.63 18.28
C PHE A 162 -6.26 -18.64 17.85
N LEU A 163 -7.47 -19.11 17.50
CA LEU A 163 -8.60 -18.23 17.20
C LEU A 163 -9.18 -17.57 18.45
N LEU A 164 -8.99 -18.17 19.63
CA LEU A 164 -9.38 -17.58 20.92
C LEU A 164 -8.48 -16.43 21.35
N LYS A 165 -7.27 -16.33 20.77
CA LYS A 165 -6.39 -15.18 21.03
C LYS A 165 -6.99 -13.89 20.49
N PRO A 166 -6.75 -12.75 21.15
CA PRO A 166 -7.13 -11.44 20.64
C PRO A 166 -6.63 -11.23 19.20
N LEU A 167 -7.43 -10.52 18.40
CA LEU A 167 -7.12 -10.25 16.98
C LEU A 167 -5.69 -9.76 16.73
N HIS A 168 -5.18 -8.95 17.65
CA HIS A 168 -3.88 -8.32 17.52
C HIS A 168 -2.69 -9.29 17.71
N GLU A 169 -2.84 -10.34 18.51
CA GLU A 169 -1.77 -11.35 18.71
C GLU A 169 -1.72 -12.34 17.57
N ARG A 170 -2.87 -12.63 16.96
CA ARG A 170 -2.99 -13.63 15.90
C ARG A 170 -2.73 -13.10 14.50
N ALA A 171 -2.92 -11.79 14.30
CA ALA A 171 -2.86 -11.15 13.00
C ALA A 171 -1.48 -11.29 12.31
N ASP A 172 -1.50 -11.40 10.99
CA ASP A 172 -0.32 -11.55 10.16
C ASP A 172 0.42 -10.22 10.06
N GLU A 173 1.60 -10.17 10.67
CA GLU A 173 2.44 -8.97 10.73
C GLU A 173 2.74 -8.37 9.36
N ARG A 174 2.67 -9.14 8.27
CA ARG A 174 2.92 -8.61 6.92
C ARG A 174 1.88 -7.59 6.52
N PHE A 175 0.67 -7.64 7.07
CA PHE A 175 -0.48 -6.83 6.63
C PHE A 175 -1.01 -5.86 7.69
N ILE A 176 -0.46 -5.86 8.92
CA ILE A 176 -0.84 -4.91 9.98
C ILE A 176 -0.07 -3.59 9.77
N TRP A 177 -0.75 -2.57 9.27
CA TRP A 177 -0.11 -1.28 8.96
C TRP A 177 0.17 -0.42 10.19
N ASN A 178 -0.65 -0.53 11.24
CA ASN A 178 -0.48 0.19 12.50
C ASN A 178 0.28 -0.62 13.57
N ARG A 179 1.03 -1.67 13.19
CA ARG A 179 1.75 -2.54 14.13
C ARG A 179 2.63 -1.74 15.09
N ASN A 180 3.50 -0.90 14.54
CA ASN A 180 4.40 -0.04 15.31
C ASN A 180 3.66 0.91 16.27
N LEU A 181 2.47 1.38 15.90
CA LEU A 181 1.65 2.22 16.77
C LEU A 181 1.04 1.44 17.93
N LEU A 182 0.78 0.15 17.71
CA LEU A 182 0.19 -0.73 18.71
C LEU A 182 1.24 -1.38 19.63
N ASP A 183 2.53 -1.34 19.28
CA ASP A 183 3.63 -1.95 20.04
C ASP A 183 3.63 -1.57 21.54
N GLN A 184 3.35 -0.30 21.87
CA GLN A 184 3.28 0.14 23.27
C GLN A 184 2.12 -0.51 24.03
N PHE A 185 0.99 -0.76 23.38
CA PHE A 185 -0.16 -1.42 24.00
C PHE A 185 0.10 -2.92 24.18
N TYR A 186 0.89 -3.54 23.30
CA TYR A 186 1.20 -4.96 23.37
C TYR A 186 2.29 -5.32 24.39
N THR A 187 3.18 -4.38 24.70
CA THR A 187 4.25 -4.61 25.68
C THR A 187 3.74 -4.52 27.12
N LEU A 188 2.50 -4.04 27.33
CA LEU A 188 1.89 -3.96 28.65
C LEU A 188 1.46 -5.35 29.12
N GLU A 189 1.75 -5.68 30.37
CA GLU A 189 1.29 -6.89 31.08
C GLU A 189 -0.21 -6.86 31.42
N SER A 190 -1.04 -6.29 30.53
CA SER A 190 -2.48 -6.13 30.73
C SER A 190 -3.21 -6.67 29.51
N PRO A 191 -3.62 -7.96 29.51
CA PRO A 191 -4.19 -8.63 28.34
C PRO A 191 -5.47 -7.97 27.82
N ASP A 192 -6.18 -7.24 28.69
CA ASP A 192 -7.43 -6.56 28.37
C ASP A 192 -7.28 -5.31 27.49
N VAL A 193 -6.08 -4.72 27.42
CA VAL A 193 -5.80 -3.54 26.58
C VAL A 193 -6.01 -3.85 25.10
N GLY A 194 -5.75 -5.11 24.71
CA GLY A 194 -5.97 -5.62 23.37
C GLY A 194 -7.39 -5.46 22.85
N ALA A 195 -8.39 -5.44 23.75
CA ALA A 195 -9.80 -5.26 23.41
C ALA A 195 -10.16 -3.80 23.04
N PHE A 196 -9.23 -2.86 23.09
CA PHE A 196 -9.43 -1.47 22.65
C PHE A 196 -8.70 -1.15 21.34
N CYS A 197 -7.77 -2.02 20.95
CA CYS A 197 -6.87 -1.82 19.81
C CYS A 197 -7.39 -2.56 18.59
N VAL A 198 -7.36 -1.91 17.41
CA VAL A 198 -7.80 -2.52 16.15
C VAL A 198 -6.63 -2.69 15.17
N PRO A 199 -6.29 -3.91 14.75
CA PRO A 199 -5.37 -4.13 13.65
C PRO A 199 -5.98 -3.60 12.34
N VAL A 200 -5.20 -2.84 11.59
CA VAL A 200 -5.65 -2.19 10.36
C VAL A 200 -4.87 -2.71 9.17
N ILE A 201 -5.59 -3.05 8.09
CA ILE A 201 -5.01 -3.37 6.79
C ILE A 201 -5.11 -2.18 5.83
N HIS A 202 -4.16 -2.09 4.91
CA HIS A 202 -4.19 -1.13 3.80
C HIS A 202 -4.36 -1.86 2.48
N GLY A 203 -5.22 -1.34 1.61
CA GLY A 203 -5.46 -1.97 0.31
C GLY A 203 -6.84 -1.64 -0.23
N PHE A 204 -7.59 -2.66 -0.64
CA PHE A 204 -8.91 -2.50 -1.25
C PHE A 204 -9.85 -3.62 -0.82
N ILE A 205 -11.08 -3.28 -0.47
CA ILE A 205 -12.15 -4.24 -0.19
C ILE A 205 -13.41 -3.79 -0.91
N SER A 206 -14.00 -4.70 -1.67
CA SER A 206 -15.31 -4.53 -2.30
C SER A 206 -16.15 -5.78 -2.06
N ILE A 207 -17.36 -5.60 -1.54
CA ILE A 207 -18.31 -6.67 -1.20
C ILE A 207 -19.58 -6.40 -1.98
N ASN A 208 -19.93 -7.30 -2.90
CA ASN A 208 -21.01 -7.09 -3.87
C ASN A 208 -22.00 -8.24 -3.86
N LYS A 209 -23.28 -7.92 -3.67
CA LYS A 209 -24.37 -8.88 -3.82
C LYS A 209 -24.72 -9.01 -5.30
N CYS A 210 -24.56 -10.21 -5.85
CA CYS A 210 -24.70 -10.50 -7.26
C CYS A 210 -25.84 -11.50 -7.49
N ILE A 211 -26.50 -11.41 -8.65
CA ILE A 211 -27.58 -12.30 -9.04
C ILE A 211 -27.25 -12.84 -10.44
N ILE A 212 -27.17 -14.16 -10.59
CA ILE A 212 -26.99 -14.83 -11.88
C ILE A 212 -28.01 -15.97 -11.93
N ASN A 213 -28.76 -16.08 -13.02
CA ASN A 213 -29.78 -17.13 -13.22
C ASN A 213 -30.77 -17.25 -12.04
N GLY A 214 -31.17 -16.12 -11.44
CA GLY A 214 -32.05 -16.07 -10.27
C GLY A 214 -31.41 -16.49 -8.94
N LYS A 215 -30.17 -16.98 -8.96
CA LYS A 215 -29.40 -17.35 -7.76
C LYS A 215 -28.59 -16.15 -7.27
N THR A 216 -28.78 -15.82 -5.99
CA THR A 216 -28.10 -14.70 -5.34
C THR A 216 -26.88 -15.19 -4.58
N PHE A 217 -25.72 -14.62 -4.86
CA PHE A 217 -24.47 -14.92 -4.15
C PHE A 217 -23.73 -13.63 -3.78
N LEU A 218 -22.83 -13.72 -2.81
CA LEU A 218 -21.95 -12.63 -2.45
C LEU A 218 -20.60 -12.82 -3.17
N TRP A 219 -20.14 -11.78 -3.84
CA TRP A 219 -18.82 -11.71 -4.44
C TRP A 219 -17.99 -10.62 -3.76
N THR A 220 -16.90 -11.03 -3.15
CA THR A 220 -16.00 -10.14 -2.42
C THR A 220 -14.59 -10.18 -3.03
N LEU A 221 -13.98 -9.01 -3.19
CA LEU A 221 -12.58 -8.86 -3.58
C LEU A 221 -11.83 -8.13 -2.48
N ILE A 222 -10.77 -8.75 -1.96
CA ILE A 222 -9.89 -8.20 -0.91
C ILE A 222 -8.48 -8.13 -1.47
N SER A 223 -7.87 -6.96 -1.53
CA SER A 223 -6.44 -6.77 -1.81
C SER A 223 -5.75 -6.20 -0.58
N ARG A 224 -4.71 -6.88 -0.09
CA ARG A 224 -3.97 -6.55 1.13
C ARG A 224 -2.54 -6.21 0.77
N ARG A 225 -2.10 -5.00 1.11
CA ARG A 225 -0.73 -4.53 0.85
C ARG A 225 0.17 -4.85 2.03
N SER A 226 1.35 -5.39 1.76
CA SER A 226 2.31 -5.64 2.82
C SER A 226 2.98 -4.37 3.31
N CYS A 227 3.26 -4.32 4.62
CA CYS A 227 4.00 -3.24 5.27
C CYS A 227 5.51 -3.50 5.38
N LYS A 228 6.01 -4.75 5.21
CA LYS A 228 7.42 -5.12 5.48
C LYS A 228 8.45 -4.36 4.62
N ARG A 229 8.13 -4.10 3.34
CA ARG A 229 8.93 -3.26 2.41
C ARG A 229 8.04 -2.25 1.69
N ALA A 230 7.20 -1.55 2.45
CA ALA A 230 6.38 -0.48 1.90
C ALA A 230 7.24 0.76 1.58
N GLY A 231 6.90 1.43 0.48
CA GLY A 231 7.60 2.64 0.07
C GLY A 231 7.04 3.22 -1.21
N THR A 232 7.56 4.37 -1.60
CA THR A 232 7.17 5.08 -2.82
C THR A 232 7.79 4.45 -4.07
N ARG A 233 7.19 4.73 -5.23
CA ARG A 233 7.43 3.98 -6.45
C ARG A 233 8.89 3.94 -6.90
N LEU A 234 9.62 5.05 -6.82
CA LEU A 234 11.00 5.11 -7.33
C LEU A 234 12.07 4.94 -6.24
N PHE A 235 11.73 5.20 -4.97
CA PHE A 235 12.66 5.04 -3.87
C PHE A 235 12.72 3.62 -3.33
N THR A 236 11.63 2.85 -3.45
CA THR A 236 11.53 1.49 -2.90
C THR A 236 11.14 0.49 -3.98
N ARG A 237 12.15 -0.26 -4.47
CA ARG A 237 12.03 -1.32 -5.48
C ARG A 237 12.88 -2.53 -5.08
N GLY A 238 12.59 -3.65 -5.73
CA GLY A 238 13.32 -4.89 -5.49
C GLY A 238 13.07 -5.48 -4.11
N VAL A 239 14.00 -6.35 -3.71
CA VAL A 239 14.00 -7.10 -2.45
C VAL A 239 14.89 -6.43 -1.39
N ASP A 240 14.60 -6.65 -0.11
CA ASP A 240 15.51 -6.36 1.01
C ASP A 240 16.40 -7.58 1.35
N SER A 241 17.29 -7.41 2.34
CA SER A 241 18.12 -8.48 2.90
C SER A 241 17.31 -9.59 3.56
N ASP A 242 16.06 -9.33 3.92
CA ASP A 242 15.16 -10.28 4.57
C ASP A 242 14.32 -11.09 3.59
N GLY A 243 14.43 -10.80 2.30
CA GLY A 243 13.64 -11.44 1.26
C GLY A 243 12.24 -10.83 1.11
N ASN A 244 11.93 -9.69 1.74
CA ASN A 244 10.67 -8.98 1.50
C ASN A 244 10.81 -8.12 0.23
N VAL A 245 9.79 -8.17 -0.63
CA VAL A 245 9.76 -7.38 -1.86
C VAL A 245 8.92 -6.12 -1.71
N ALA A 246 9.30 -5.07 -2.43
CA ALA A 246 8.53 -3.85 -2.50
C ALA A 246 7.14 -4.08 -3.12
N ASN A 247 6.14 -3.32 -2.68
CA ASN A 247 4.77 -3.34 -3.20
C ASN A 247 4.15 -4.76 -3.30
N PHE A 248 4.43 -5.62 -2.33
CA PHE A 248 3.78 -6.93 -2.23
C PHE A 248 2.29 -6.77 -1.91
N VAL A 249 1.44 -7.39 -2.71
CA VAL A 249 -0.02 -7.37 -2.53
C VAL A 249 -0.57 -8.77 -2.72
N GLU A 250 -1.36 -9.22 -1.74
CA GLU A 250 -2.18 -10.42 -1.84
C GLU A 250 -3.60 -10.02 -2.23
N THR A 251 -4.13 -10.59 -3.31
CA THR A 251 -5.50 -10.37 -3.77
C THR A 251 -6.28 -11.67 -3.64
N GLU A 252 -7.34 -11.65 -2.85
CA GLU A 252 -8.24 -12.74 -2.56
C GLU A 252 -9.63 -12.45 -3.13
N GLN A 253 -10.17 -13.39 -3.89
CA GLN A 253 -11.53 -13.39 -4.40
C GLN A 253 -12.36 -14.40 -3.61
N ILE A 254 -13.39 -13.94 -2.91
CA ILE A 254 -14.28 -14.76 -2.08
C ILE A 254 -15.67 -14.83 -2.70
N ILE A 255 -16.27 -16.01 -2.67
CA ILE A 255 -17.66 -16.26 -3.08
C ILE A 255 -18.39 -16.92 -1.93
N GLU A 256 -19.55 -16.38 -1.56
CA GLU A 256 -20.44 -16.97 -0.56
C GLU A 256 -21.83 -17.22 -1.16
N PHE A 257 -22.31 -18.46 -1.09
CA PHE A 257 -23.59 -18.87 -1.67
C PHE A 257 -24.19 -19.99 -0.84
N GLU A 258 -25.41 -19.84 -0.29
CA GLU A 258 -26.15 -20.91 0.43
C GLU A 258 -25.30 -21.74 1.44
N GLY A 259 -24.37 -21.09 2.16
CA GLY A 259 -23.47 -21.74 3.11
C GLY A 259 -22.20 -22.37 2.52
N TYR A 260 -22.06 -22.39 1.19
CA TYR A 260 -20.80 -22.64 0.49
C TYR A 260 -19.91 -21.39 0.53
N GLN A 261 -18.62 -21.59 0.73
CA GLN A 261 -17.62 -20.52 0.75
C GLN A 261 -16.44 -20.92 -0.12
N SER A 262 -16.05 -20.07 -1.06
CA SER A 262 -14.87 -20.28 -1.90
C SER A 262 -13.91 -19.12 -1.77
N SER A 263 -12.61 -19.40 -1.82
CA SER A 263 -11.55 -18.38 -1.89
C SER A 263 -10.52 -18.72 -2.97
N PHE A 264 -10.12 -17.71 -3.74
CA PHE A 264 -9.05 -17.79 -4.72
C PHE A 264 -8.03 -16.67 -4.48
N VAL A 265 -6.79 -17.05 -4.20
CA VAL A 265 -5.71 -16.13 -3.82
C VAL A 265 -4.69 -16.00 -4.94
N GLN A 266 -4.25 -14.77 -5.19
CA GLN A 266 -3.15 -14.45 -6.09
C GLN A 266 -2.24 -13.41 -5.46
N ILE A 267 -0.99 -13.37 -5.90
CA ILE A 267 -0.02 -12.41 -5.37
C ILE A 267 0.61 -11.59 -6.48
N ARG A 268 1.04 -10.38 -6.13
CA ARG A 268 1.89 -9.53 -6.96
C ARG A 268 2.92 -8.84 -6.11
N GLY A 269 4.05 -8.45 -6.70
CA GLY A 269 5.07 -7.70 -5.99
C GLY A 269 6.25 -7.38 -6.89
N SER A 270 7.17 -6.57 -6.38
CA SER A 270 8.40 -6.27 -7.09
C SER A 270 9.20 -7.55 -7.36
N ILE A 271 10.05 -7.47 -8.39
CA ILE A 271 10.95 -8.56 -8.77
C ILE A 271 11.94 -8.77 -7.62
N PRO A 272 12.11 -10.01 -7.12
CA PRO A 272 12.93 -10.31 -5.93
C PRO A 272 14.44 -10.26 -6.23
N LEU A 273 14.90 -9.17 -6.82
CA LEU A 273 16.31 -8.85 -7.05
C LEU A 273 16.67 -7.56 -6.32
N PHE A 274 17.95 -7.32 -6.07
CA PHE A 274 18.44 -6.03 -5.62
C PHE A 274 18.58 -5.09 -6.82
N TRP A 275 17.60 -4.21 -6.99
CA TRP A 275 17.61 -3.20 -8.07
C TRP A 275 16.89 -1.93 -7.64
N GLN A 276 17.24 -0.83 -8.29
CA GLN A 276 16.78 0.51 -7.96
C GLN A 276 16.49 1.32 -9.23
N GLN A 277 15.63 2.32 -9.09
CA GLN A 277 15.23 3.19 -10.20
C GLN A 277 14.92 4.59 -9.67
N TYR A 278 15.95 5.25 -9.13
CA TYR A 278 15.77 6.56 -8.49
C TYR A 278 15.37 7.67 -9.47
N PRO A 279 14.58 8.65 -9.00
CA PRO A 279 14.23 9.81 -9.80
C PRO A 279 15.46 10.68 -10.14
N ASN A 280 15.45 11.26 -11.33
CA ASN A 280 16.54 12.12 -11.83
C ASN A 280 16.02 13.20 -12.80
N LEU A 281 14.78 13.66 -12.63
CA LEU A 281 14.05 14.54 -13.57
C LEU A 281 13.81 13.99 -14.98
N LYS A 282 14.36 12.82 -15.35
CA LYS A 282 13.98 12.17 -16.61
C LYS A 282 12.57 11.60 -16.50
N LEU A 283 11.82 11.62 -17.60
CA LEU A 283 10.46 11.07 -17.67
C LEU A 283 10.42 9.57 -17.31
N LYS A 284 11.43 8.81 -17.76
CA LYS A 284 11.63 7.39 -17.45
C LYS A 284 13.09 7.18 -17.00
N PRO A 285 13.39 7.17 -15.69
CA PRO A 285 14.72 6.80 -15.21
C PRO A 285 15.03 5.35 -15.55
N SER A 286 16.28 5.02 -15.89
CA SER A 286 16.69 3.64 -16.20
C SER A 286 16.83 2.81 -14.92
N PRO A 287 16.25 1.60 -14.86
CA PRO A 287 16.42 0.72 -13.71
C PRO A 287 17.83 0.12 -13.71
N LYS A 288 18.43 -0.06 -12.53
CA LYS A 288 19.79 -0.58 -12.36
C LYS A 288 19.83 -1.70 -11.33
N ILE A 289 20.48 -2.81 -11.68
CA ILE A 289 20.74 -3.92 -10.75
C ILE A 289 21.95 -3.57 -9.88
N ILE A 290 21.85 -3.85 -8.59
CA ILE A 290 22.93 -3.68 -7.62
C ILE A 290 23.77 -4.96 -7.67
N GLN A 291 24.94 -4.89 -8.33
CA GLN A 291 25.78 -6.06 -8.60
C GLN A 291 26.51 -6.61 -7.37
N GLU A 292 26.77 -5.78 -6.36
CA GLU A 292 27.50 -6.16 -5.15
C GLU A 292 26.74 -7.13 -4.24
N ASN A 293 25.42 -7.23 -4.41
CA ASN A 293 24.58 -8.07 -3.56
C ASN A 293 24.30 -9.43 -4.19
N ASN A 294 24.23 -10.46 -3.34
CA ASN A 294 23.89 -11.82 -3.76
C ASN A 294 22.38 -11.93 -4.11
N ASN A 295 22.06 -11.62 -5.37
CA ASN A 295 20.71 -11.72 -5.92
C ASN A 295 20.14 -13.15 -5.82
N MET A 296 20.98 -14.19 -5.91
CA MET A 296 20.54 -15.57 -5.85
C MET A 296 20.04 -15.94 -4.44
N GLU A 297 20.78 -15.52 -3.42
CA GLU A 297 20.39 -15.72 -2.01
C GLU A 297 19.08 -14.99 -1.69
N ALA A 298 18.93 -13.76 -2.16
CA ALA A 298 17.72 -12.98 -1.96
C ALA A 298 16.48 -13.64 -2.59
N VAL A 299 16.63 -14.15 -3.82
CA VAL A 299 15.58 -14.92 -4.51
C VAL A 299 15.23 -16.18 -3.71
N ASN A 300 16.24 -16.94 -3.26
CA ASN A 300 16.02 -18.17 -2.49
C ASN A 300 15.29 -17.87 -1.16
N LYS A 301 15.77 -16.89 -0.40
CA LYS A 301 15.17 -16.45 0.87
C LYS A 301 13.74 -15.97 0.66
N HIS A 302 13.49 -15.22 -0.42
CA HIS A 302 12.16 -14.77 -0.78
C HIS A 302 11.20 -15.96 -1.01
N PHE A 303 11.50 -16.87 -1.93
CA PHE A 303 10.58 -17.97 -2.24
C PHE A 303 10.39 -18.94 -1.08
N LYS A 304 11.46 -19.25 -0.33
CA LYS A 304 11.36 -20.06 0.90
C LYS A 304 10.47 -19.42 1.97
N SER A 305 10.52 -18.10 2.14
CA SER A 305 9.64 -17.42 3.11
C SER A 305 8.18 -17.43 2.68
N GLN A 306 7.88 -17.50 1.38
CA GLN A 306 6.53 -17.52 0.84
C GLN A 306 5.91 -18.93 0.77
N GLU A 307 6.73 -19.98 0.70
CA GLU A 307 6.30 -21.37 0.55
C GLU A 307 5.29 -21.83 1.62
N PRO A 308 5.44 -21.53 2.93
CA PRO A 308 4.47 -21.94 3.94
C PRO A 308 3.09 -21.29 3.78
N TYR A 309 3.03 -20.13 3.13
CA TYR A 309 1.78 -19.36 2.99
C TYR A 309 1.01 -19.72 1.72
N TYR A 310 1.72 -20.02 0.63
CA TYR A 310 1.13 -20.13 -0.69
C TYR A 310 1.44 -21.44 -1.43
N GLY A 311 2.34 -22.27 -0.90
CA GLY A 311 2.75 -23.51 -1.55
C GLY A 311 3.46 -23.24 -2.88
N TYR A 312 2.98 -23.89 -3.93
CA TYR A 312 3.55 -23.80 -5.27
C TYR A 312 3.36 -22.40 -5.88
N GLN A 313 4.37 -21.87 -6.57
CA GLN A 313 4.29 -20.54 -7.17
C GLN A 313 4.61 -20.54 -8.67
N VAL A 314 3.69 -19.99 -9.47
CA VAL A 314 3.92 -19.72 -10.90
C VAL A 314 4.16 -18.23 -11.09
N ILE A 315 5.38 -17.88 -11.48
CA ILE A 315 5.78 -16.50 -11.76
C ILE A 315 5.36 -16.14 -13.18
N LEU A 316 4.48 -15.15 -13.30
CA LEU A 316 4.10 -14.55 -14.57
C LEU A 316 4.84 -13.22 -14.73
N ASN A 317 5.91 -13.22 -15.51
CA ASN A 317 6.78 -12.06 -15.67
C ASN A 317 6.43 -11.25 -16.93
N LEU A 318 5.91 -10.03 -16.74
CA LEU A 318 5.35 -9.18 -17.81
C LEU A 318 6.31 -8.08 -18.31
N ILE A 319 7.61 -8.20 -17.98
CA ILE A 319 8.64 -7.19 -18.26
C ILE A 319 8.96 -7.16 -19.76
N ASP A 320 9.34 -5.99 -20.27
CA ASP A 320 9.87 -5.86 -21.63
C ASP A 320 11.19 -6.62 -21.76
N GLN A 321 11.35 -7.42 -22.82
CA GLN A 321 12.56 -8.22 -23.03
C GLN A 321 13.67 -7.41 -23.71
N CYS A 322 13.41 -6.15 -24.07
CA CYS A 322 14.36 -5.24 -24.71
C CYS A 322 14.84 -4.11 -23.78
N GLY A 323 16.03 -3.57 -24.06
CA GLY A 323 16.61 -2.42 -23.35
C GLY A 323 16.93 -2.69 -21.88
N ASP A 324 16.94 -1.65 -21.05
CA ASP A 324 17.28 -1.71 -19.62
C ASP A 324 16.35 -2.63 -18.81
N GLU A 325 15.10 -2.81 -19.24
CA GLU A 325 14.15 -3.76 -18.63
C GLU A 325 14.55 -5.22 -18.91
N GLY A 326 15.11 -5.48 -20.09
CA GLY A 326 15.55 -6.80 -20.51
C GLY A 326 16.72 -7.34 -19.69
N ASP A 327 17.59 -6.48 -19.16
CA ASP A 327 18.70 -6.93 -18.31
C ASP A 327 18.20 -7.45 -16.95
N ILE A 328 17.17 -6.83 -16.40
CA ILE A 328 16.49 -7.31 -15.18
C ILE A 328 15.74 -8.62 -15.46
N GLU A 329 15.09 -8.72 -16.62
CA GLU A 329 14.42 -9.94 -17.05
C GLU A 329 15.39 -11.12 -17.12
N LYS A 330 16.53 -10.94 -17.81
CA LYS A 330 17.58 -11.96 -17.93
C LYS A 330 18.15 -12.33 -16.58
N ALA A 331 18.47 -11.34 -15.74
CA ALA A 331 18.99 -11.59 -14.40
C ALA A 331 18.00 -12.42 -13.57
N TYR A 332 16.71 -12.07 -13.62
CA TYR A 332 15.69 -12.78 -12.85
C TYR A 332 15.49 -14.21 -13.36
N ARG A 333 15.40 -14.39 -14.68
CA ARG A 333 15.29 -15.69 -15.33
C ARG A 333 16.48 -16.59 -14.98
N ASN A 334 17.69 -16.05 -15.00
CA ASN A 334 18.90 -16.79 -14.63
C ASN A 334 18.89 -17.17 -13.14
N SER A 335 18.51 -16.26 -12.25
CA SER A 335 18.40 -16.57 -10.80
C SER A 335 17.39 -17.68 -10.51
N ILE A 336 16.24 -17.71 -11.20
CA ILE A 336 15.24 -18.79 -11.02
C ILE A 336 15.74 -20.11 -11.59
N ARG A 337 16.40 -20.10 -12.75
CA ARG A 337 17.03 -21.31 -13.31
C ARG A 337 18.07 -21.90 -12.37
N LEU A 338 18.88 -21.05 -11.73
CA LEU A 338 19.90 -21.47 -10.76
C LEU A 338 19.27 -21.94 -9.43
N LEU A 339 18.13 -21.38 -9.02
CA LEU A 339 17.39 -21.85 -7.85
C LEU A 339 16.95 -23.30 -8.01
N ASN A 340 16.58 -23.71 -9.23
CA ASN A 340 16.18 -25.07 -9.61
C ASN A 340 15.19 -25.71 -8.61
N SER A 341 14.17 -24.94 -8.20
CA SER A 341 13.14 -25.41 -7.29
C SER A 341 11.97 -26.01 -8.06
N GLU A 342 11.57 -27.23 -7.72
CA GLU A 342 10.39 -27.88 -8.29
C GLU A 342 9.07 -27.16 -7.95
N ARG A 343 9.07 -26.32 -6.90
CA ARG A 343 7.89 -25.58 -6.45
C ARG A 343 7.73 -24.18 -7.06
N VAL A 344 8.64 -23.79 -7.95
CA VAL A 344 8.63 -22.46 -8.59
C VAL A 344 8.72 -22.60 -10.11
N GLN A 345 7.65 -22.27 -10.80
CA GLN A 345 7.61 -22.20 -12.27
C GLN A 345 7.79 -20.76 -12.75
N TYR A 346 8.50 -20.56 -13.85
CA TYR A 346 8.75 -19.25 -14.43
C TYR A 346 8.23 -19.14 -15.86
N GLU A 347 7.28 -18.22 -16.08
CA GLU A 347 6.69 -17.91 -17.38
C GLU A 347 6.96 -16.46 -17.74
N ALA A 348 7.80 -16.24 -18.76
CA ALA A 348 8.07 -14.91 -19.30
C ALA A 348 7.09 -14.58 -20.44
N PHE A 349 6.46 -13.41 -20.35
CA PHE A 349 5.53 -12.91 -21.35
C PHE A 349 5.81 -11.43 -21.63
N ASP A 350 6.38 -11.12 -22.80
CA ASP A 350 6.65 -9.73 -23.18
C ASP A 350 5.35 -9.01 -23.53
N PHE A 351 4.85 -8.26 -22.54
CA PHE A 351 3.60 -7.53 -22.66
C PHE A 351 3.66 -6.46 -23.78
N HIS A 352 4.79 -5.76 -23.96
CA HIS A 352 4.88 -4.65 -24.92
C HIS A 352 4.95 -5.17 -26.36
N LYS A 353 5.67 -6.26 -26.58
CA LYS A 353 5.75 -6.94 -27.88
C LYS A 353 4.42 -7.58 -28.25
N GLU A 354 3.82 -8.34 -27.33
CA GLU A 354 2.62 -9.10 -27.63
C GLU A 354 1.38 -8.23 -27.71
N CYS A 355 1.15 -7.34 -26.74
CA CYS A 355 -0.01 -6.45 -26.73
C CYS A 355 0.21 -5.16 -27.54
N ARG A 356 1.20 -5.14 -28.45
CA ARG A 356 1.45 -3.97 -29.32
C ARG A 356 0.20 -3.66 -30.14
N LYS A 357 -0.08 -2.36 -30.30
CA LYS A 357 -1.32 -1.83 -30.91
C LYS A 357 -2.61 -2.22 -30.16
N MET A 358 -2.54 -2.42 -28.84
CA MET A 358 -3.70 -2.72 -27.99
C MET A 358 -4.38 -4.05 -28.34
N ARG A 359 -3.62 -5.07 -28.78
CA ARG A 359 -4.15 -6.42 -28.99
C ARG A 359 -4.12 -7.22 -27.69
N TRP A 360 -5.02 -6.85 -26.78
CA TRP A 360 -5.15 -7.50 -25.47
C TRP A 360 -5.68 -8.93 -25.58
N ASP A 361 -6.28 -9.30 -26.71
CA ASP A 361 -6.69 -10.68 -27.03
C ASP A 361 -5.51 -11.66 -26.92
N ARG A 362 -4.27 -11.19 -27.12
CA ARG A 362 -3.06 -12.00 -26.95
C ARG A 362 -2.75 -12.36 -25.51
N LEU A 363 -3.36 -11.70 -24.53
CA LEU A 363 -3.29 -12.17 -23.14
C LEU A 363 -4.00 -13.51 -22.96
N GLN A 364 -4.98 -13.83 -23.82
CA GLN A 364 -5.61 -15.15 -23.79
C GLN A 364 -4.57 -16.26 -24.03
N ILE A 365 -3.54 -16.01 -24.87
CA ILE A 365 -2.42 -16.95 -25.07
C ILE A 365 -1.71 -17.27 -23.75
N LEU A 366 -1.48 -16.25 -22.90
CA LEU A 366 -0.86 -16.45 -21.59
C LEU A 366 -1.78 -17.27 -20.67
N ILE A 367 -3.07 -16.92 -20.65
CA ILE A 367 -4.07 -17.63 -19.82
C ILE A 367 -4.20 -19.09 -20.27
N ASP A 368 -4.21 -19.36 -21.58
CA ASP A 368 -4.32 -20.70 -22.13
C ASP A 368 -3.09 -21.56 -21.78
N ARG A 369 -1.89 -20.97 -21.78
CA ARG A 369 -0.65 -21.68 -21.36
C ARG A 369 -0.69 -22.11 -19.90
N VAL A 370 -1.27 -21.30 -19.02
CA VAL A 370 -1.31 -21.57 -17.58
C VAL A 370 -2.62 -22.20 -17.12
N ALA A 371 -3.56 -22.45 -18.04
CA ALA A 371 -4.89 -22.96 -17.74
C ALA A 371 -4.83 -24.31 -17.03
N GLN A 372 -4.01 -25.24 -17.51
CA GLN A 372 -3.83 -26.56 -16.90
C GLN A 372 -3.28 -26.44 -15.47
N THR A 373 -2.29 -25.58 -15.27
CA THR A 373 -1.72 -25.32 -13.93
C THR A 373 -2.74 -24.67 -13.00
N GLN A 374 -3.56 -23.75 -13.51
CA GLN A 374 -4.63 -23.12 -12.74
C GLN A 374 -5.70 -24.14 -12.31
N ASP A 375 -6.07 -25.05 -13.19
CA ASP A 375 -7.03 -26.10 -12.88
C ASP A 375 -6.45 -27.07 -11.83
N ALA A 376 -5.14 -27.35 -11.89
CA ALA A 376 -4.43 -28.18 -10.90
C ALA A 376 -4.35 -27.50 -9.51
N PHE A 377 -4.09 -26.19 -9.44
CA PHE A 377 -4.11 -25.48 -8.15
C PHE A 377 -5.47 -25.45 -7.49
N SER A 378 -6.55 -25.62 -8.27
CA SER A 378 -7.93 -25.51 -7.81
C SER A 378 -8.16 -24.20 -7.03
N THR A 379 -9.23 -24.14 -6.26
CA THR A 379 -9.53 -23.06 -5.31
C THR A 379 -9.83 -23.65 -3.95
N PHE A 380 -9.74 -22.82 -2.92
CA PHE A 380 -10.27 -23.19 -1.61
C PHE A 380 -11.80 -23.23 -1.68
N LEU A 381 -12.42 -24.33 -1.25
CA LEU A 381 -13.87 -24.51 -1.28
C LEU A 381 -14.35 -25.29 -0.04
N LEU A 382 -15.25 -24.65 0.70
CA LEU A 382 -15.99 -25.21 1.83
C LEU A 382 -17.44 -25.47 1.44
N LEU A 383 -17.92 -26.66 1.80
CA LEU A 383 -19.32 -27.05 1.71
C LEU A 383 -20.10 -26.57 2.93
N GLN A 384 -21.43 -26.74 2.86
CA GLN A 384 -22.31 -26.61 4.02
C GLN A 384 -21.78 -27.43 5.21
N LYS A 385 -21.92 -26.88 6.43
CA LYS A 385 -21.34 -27.40 7.69
C LYS A 385 -19.81 -27.32 7.79
N SER A 386 -19.15 -26.47 6.98
CA SER A 386 -17.69 -26.21 7.03
C SER A 386 -16.82 -27.44 6.73
N LYS A 387 -17.32 -28.37 5.89
CA LYS A 387 -16.52 -29.49 5.38
C LYS A 387 -15.65 -29.01 4.22
N LEU A 388 -14.34 -29.23 4.32
CA LEU A 388 -13.39 -28.93 3.25
C LEU A 388 -13.60 -29.86 2.05
N LEU A 389 -13.77 -29.29 0.86
CA LEU A 389 -13.83 -30.04 -0.40
C LEU A 389 -12.52 -29.93 -1.18
N SER A 390 -11.93 -28.74 -1.21
CA SER A 390 -10.74 -28.44 -2.00
C SER A 390 -9.93 -27.36 -1.30
N SER A 391 -8.62 -27.48 -1.38
CA SER A 391 -7.66 -26.46 -0.96
C SER A 391 -6.93 -25.92 -2.19
N GLN A 392 -6.54 -24.65 -2.15
CA GLN A 392 -5.66 -24.07 -3.15
C GLN A 392 -4.21 -24.46 -2.84
N GLU A 393 -3.56 -25.20 -3.74
CA GLU A 393 -2.20 -25.76 -3.54
C GLU A 393 -1.08 -24.87 -4.10
N GLY A 394 -1.44 -23.87 -4.89
CA GLY A 394 -0.49 -22.92 -5.47
C GLY A 394 -1.09 -21.59 -5.85
N VAL A 395 -0.23 -20.60 -6.12
CA VAL A 395 -0.62 -19.24 -6.49
C VAL A 395 0.12 -18.75 -7.72
N PHE A 396 -0.54 -17.85 -8.46
CA PHE A 396 0.09 -17.06 -9.50
C PHE A 396 0.69 -15.80 -8.91
N ARG A 397 1.99 -15.60 -9.15
CA ARG A 397 2.71 -14.38 -8.84
C ARG A 397 2.91 -13.55 -10.09
N THR A 398 2.21 -12.42 -10.19
CA THR A 398 2.39 -11.50 -11.33
C THR A 398 3.42 -10.43 -11.02
N ASN A 399 4.44 -10.31 -11.88
CA ASN A 399 5.50 -9.31 -11.76
C ASN A 399 5.54 -8.40 -13.00
N CYS A 400 5.93 -7.16 -12.76
CA CYS A 400 6.17 -6.14 -13.78
C CYS A 400 7.13 -5.09 -13.20
N ILE A 401 7.74 -4.23 -14.01
CA ILE A 401 8.57 -3.16 -13.46
C ILE A 401 7.79 -2.25 -12.52
N ASP A 402 6.53 -1.93 -12.85
CA ASP A 402 5.70 -1.03 -12.04
C ASP A 402 4.62 -1.76 -11.24
N CYS A 403 4.37 -3.05 -11.50
CA CYS A 403 3.39 -3.88 -10.77
C CYS A 403 2.00 -3.27 -10.53
N LEU A 404 1.55 -2.33 -11.37
CA LEU A 404 0.26 -1.65 -11.23
C LEU A 404 -0.70 -2.00 -12.38
N ASP A 405 -0.47 -1.49 -13.59
CA ASP A 405 -1.49 -1.55 -14.65
C ASP A 405 -1.53 -2.92 -15.36
N ARG A 406 -0.37 -3.42 -15.83
CA ARG A 406 -0.26 -4.70 -16.57
C ARG A 406 -0.61 -5.91 -15.71
N THR A 407 -0.19 -5.88 -14.44
CA THR A 407 -0.42 -6.97 -13.48
C THR A 407 -1.89 -7.08 -13.11
N ASN A 408 -2.59 -5.96 -12.91
CA ASN A 408 -4.02 -5.98 -12.58
C ASN A 408 -4.86 -6.63 -13.68
N VAL A 409 -4.53 -6.39 -14.95
CA VAL A 409 -5.25 -7.02 -16.08
C VAL A 409 -5.04 -8.54 -16.10
N VAL A 410 -3.80 -9.02 -15.90
CA VAL A 410 -3.54 -10.46 -15.87
C VAL A 410 -4.20 -11.12 -14.65
N GLN A 411 -4.15 -10.47 -13.48
CA GLN A 411 -4.84 -10.95 -12.28
C GLN A 411 -6.36 -11.01 -12.48
N SER A 412 -6.97 -9.99 -13.09
CA SER A 412 -8.41 -9.99 -13.35
C SER A 412 -8.85 -11.08 -14.32
N MET A 413 -8.04 -11.42 -15.33
CA MET A 413 -8.32 -12.52 -16.25
C MET A 413 -8.25 -13.89 -15.55
N LEU A 414 -7.22 -14.13 -14.75
CA LEU A 414 -7.09 -15.37 -13.98
C LEU A 414 -8.23 -15.51 -12.95
N ALA A 415 -8.59 -14.42 -12.27
CA ALA A 415 -9.73 -14.39 -11.36
C ALA A 415 -11.06 -14.62 -12.08
N LYS A 416 -11.26 -14.05 -13.29
CA LYS A 416 -12.47 -14.30 -14.10
C LYS A 416 -12.59 -15.78 -14.47
N ARG A 417 -11.48 -16.44 -14.83
CA ARG A 417 -11.47 -17.89 -15.12
C ARG A 417 -11.81 -18.71 -13.87
N SER A 418 -11.16 -18.43 -12.74
CA SER A 418 -11.38 -19.11 -11.46
C SER A 418 -12.84 -18.97 -11.00
N LEU A 419 -13.37 -17.76 -11.06
CA LEU A 419 -14.76 -17.45 -10.79
C LEU A 419 -15.71 -18.25 -11.68
N GLY A 420 -15.45 -18.32 -12.99
CA GLY A 420 -16.26 -19.11 -13.91
C GLY A 420 -16.30 -20.60 -13.55
N ILE A 421 -15.18 -21.17 -13.12
CA ILE A 421 -15.10 -22.57 -12.66
C ILE A 421 -15.93 -22.77 -11.39
N ILE A 422 -15.85 -21.85 -10.41
CA ILE A 422 -16.60 -21.98 -9.16
C ILE A 422 -18.10 -21.75 -9.34
N LEU A 423 -18.51 -20.76 -10.13
CA LEU A 423 -19.93 -20.57 -10.43
C LEU A 423 -20.54 -21.80 -11.12
N LYS A 424 -19.76 -22.50 -11.96
CA LYS A 424 -20.15 -23.79 -12.53
C LYS A 424 -20.25 -24.90 -11.49
N LYS A 425 -19.24 -25.06 -10.63
CA LYS A 425 -19.24 -26.06 -9.55
C LYS A 425 -20.39 -25.87 -8.56
N LEU A 426 -20.79 -24.62 -8.29
CA LEU A 426 -21.92 -24.29 -7.41
C LEU A 426 -23.29 -24.36 -8.10
N GLY A 427 -23.34 -24.71 -9.40
CA GLY A 427 -24.57 -24.73 -10.19
C GLY A 427 -25.22 -23.35 -10.36
N ILE A 428 -24.48 -22.27 -10.11
CA ILE A 428 -24.95 -20.89 -10.36
C ILE A 428 -24.94 -20.62 -11.87
N TRP A 429 -23.99 -21.22 -12.57
CA TRP A 429 -23.81 -21.07 -14.01
C TRP A 429 -23.67 -22.45 -14.67
N GLU A 430 -24.57 -22.82 -15.60
CA GLU A 430 -24.53 -24.14 -16.24
C GLU A 430 -23.97 -24.04 -17.67
N VAL A 431 -24.53 -23.19 -18.54
CA VAL A 431 -24.03 -22.90 -19.91
C VAL A 431 -24.54 -21.52 -20.38
N GLY A 432 -23.74 -20.76 -21.15
CA GLY A 432 -24.13 -19.47 -21.75
C GLY A 432 -23.17 -18.31 -21.42
N GLU A 433 -23.34 -17.14 -22.04
CA GLU A 433 -22.57 -15.94 -21.68
C GLU A 433 -22.91 -15.48 -20.26
N ILE A 434 -21.91 -15.00 -19.52
CA ILE A 434 -22.10 -14.38 -18.21
C ILE A 434 -22.97 -13.14 -18.40
N ASP A 435 -23.94 -12.92 -17.50
CA ASP A 435 -24.78 -11.73 -17.52
C ASP A 435 -23.93 -10.45 -17.67
N ASN A 436 -24.26 -9.64 -18.68
CA ASN A 436 -23.60 -8.38 -18.98
C ASN A 436 -23.56 -7.44 -17.76
N THR A 437 -24.56 -7.52 -16.89
CA THR A 437 -24.62 -6.75 -15.63
C THR A 437 -23.50 -7.15 -14.68
N PHE A 438 -23.31 -8.45 -14.46
CA PHE A 438 -22.24 -8.96 -13.60
C PHE A 438 -20.87 -8.70 -14.23
N GLU A 439 -20.74 -8.85 -15.56
CA GLU A 439 -19.48 -8.55 -16.24
C GLU A 439 -19.07 -7.07 -16.11
N TYR A 440 -20.04 -6.14 -16.22
CA TYR A 440 -19.79 -4.72 -16.00
C TYR A 440 -19.35 -4.44 -14.55
N LEU A 441 -20.05 -5.02 -13.57
CA LEU A 441 -19.68 -4.91 -12.16
C LEU A 441 -18.27 -5.47 -11.90
N PHE A 442 -17.95 -6.63 -12.48
CA PHE A 442 -16.64 -7.25 -12.36
C PHE A 442 -15.52 -6.33 -12.87
N LYS A 443 -15.70 -5.78 -14.07
CA LYS A 443 -14.78 -4.82 -14.68
C LYS A 443 -14.61 -3.56 -13.83
N GLN A 444 -15.70 -3.04 -13.27
CA GLN A 444 -15.67 -1.87 -12.41
C GLN A 444 -14.88 -2.13 -11.13
N VAL A 445 -15.16 -3.22 -10.41
CA VAL A 445 -14.47 -3.55 -9.15
C VAL A 445 -12.97 -3.77 -9.37
N TRP A 446 -12.57 -4.42 -10.47
CA TRP A 446 -11.15 -4.59 -10.80
C TRP A 446 -10.46 -3.31 -11.26
N ALA A 447 -11.19 -2.37 -11.87
CA ALA A 447 -10.68 -1.04 -12.18
C ALA A 447 -10.46 -0.22 -10.90
N ASP A 448 -11.44 -0.23 -9.98
CA ASP A 448 -11.35 0.44 -8.69
C ASP A 448 -10.19 -0.13 -7.85
N ASN A 449 -10.01 -1.47 -7.83
CA ASN A 449 -8.87 -2.12 -7.21
C ASN A 449 -7.52 -1.64 -7.78
N ALA A 450 -7.42 -1.47 -9.10
CA ALA A 450 -6.22 -0.96 -9.75
C ALA A 450 -5.92 0.48 -9.32
N ASP A 451 -6.95 1.34 -9.37
CA ASP A 451 -6.85 2.75 -9.03
C ASP A 451 -6.42 2.94 -7.58
N ILE A 452 -7.06 2.24 -6.65
CA ILE A 452 -6.76 2.36 -5.22
C ILE A 452 -5.34 1.91 -4.90
N ILE A 453 -4.92 0.75 -5.40
CA ILE A 453 -3.56 0.28 -5.13
C ILE A 453 -2.51 1.19 -5.79
N SER A 454 -2.82 1.76 -6.97
CA SER A 454 -1.95 2.75 -7.62
C SER A 454 -1.83 4.05 -6.82
N ILE A 455 -2.93 4.57 -6.26
CA ILE A 455 -2.89 5.77 -5.41
C ILE A 455 -2.03 5.50 -4.16
N GLN A 456 -2.20 4.32 -3.58
CA GLN A 456 -1.49 3.91 -2.37
C GLN A 456 0.01 3.64 -2.59
N TYR A 457 0.44 3.33 -3.82
CA TYR A 457 1.86 3.14 -4.16
C TYR A 457 2.52 4.36 -4.83
N SER A 458 1.89 4.92 -5.87
CA SER A 458 2.42 6.01 -6.71
C SER A 458 1.80 7.38 -6.46
N GLY A 459 0.75 7.46 -5.63
CA GLY A 459 0.05 8.71 -5.32
C GLY A 459 -0.94 9.19 -6.37
N THR A 460 -1.06 8.50 -7.51
CA THR A 460 -2.04 8.80 -8.56
C THR A 460 -2.86 7.56 -8.89
N GLY A 461 -4.02 7.76 -9.53
CA GLY A 461 -4.80 6.67 -10.12
C GLY A 461 -3.95 5.80 -11.06
N ALA A 462 -4.44 4.59 -11.33
CA ALA A 462 -3.83 3.69 -12.29
C ALA A 462 -3.99 4.29 -13.70
N LEU A 463 -3.09 3.93 -14.59
CA LEU A 463 -3.23 4.33 -15.98
C LEU A 463 -4.05 3.27 -16.71
N LYS A 464 -4.82 3.71 -17.72
CA LYS A 464 -5.64 2.81 -18.56
C LYS A 464 -6.76 2.08 -17.80
N THR A 465 -7.28 2.65 -16.70
CA THR A 465 -8.42 2.05 -15.98
C THR A 465 -9.72 2.10 -16.79
N ASP A 466 -9.80 3.03 -17.75
CA ASP A 466 -10.88 3.08 -18.75
C ASP A 466 -10.95 1.80 -19.58
N PHE A 467 -9.79 1.21 -19.91
CA PHE A 467 -9.72 -0.06 -20.62
C PHE A 467 -10.23 -1.22 -19.77
N THR A 468 -9.86 -1.31 -18.49
CA THR A 468 -10.43 -2.33 -17.60
C THR A 468 -11.94 -2.18 -17.45
N ARG A 469 -12.45 -0.93 -17.43
CA ARG A 469 -13.87 -0.63 -17.23
C ARG A 469 -14.73 -0.89 -18.47
N THR A 470 -14.23 -0.54 -19.65
CA THR A 470 -15.05 -0.52 -20.88
C THR A 470 -14.53 -1.42 -22.00
N GLY A 471 -13.35 -2.01 -21.85
CA GLY A 471 -12.70 -2.82 -22.89
C GLY A 471 -12.19 -2.03 -24.11
N LYS A 472 -12.39 -0.71 -24.14
CA LYS A 472 -11.93 0.21 -25.21
C LYS A 472 -11.35 1.48 -24.59
N ARG A 473 -10.47 2.17 -25.32
CA ARG A 473 -9.87 3.43 -24.84
C ARG A 473 -10.79 4.61 -25.16
N THR A 474 -11.13 5.43 -24.18
CA THR A 474 -12.01 6.60 -24.36
C THR A 474 -11.20 7.90 -24.43
N LYS A 475 -11.70 8.93 -25.13
CA LYS A 475 -11.01 10.24 -25.20
C LYS A 475 -10.86 10.89 -23.81
N ALA A 476 -11.87 10.76 -22.96
CA ALA A 476 -11.80 11.18 -21.56
C ALA A 476 -10.76 10.39 -20.77
N GLY A 477 -10.67 9.07 -20.98
CA GLY A 477 -9.63 8.23 -20.39
C GLY A 477 -8.21 8.64 -20.79
N MET A 478 -8.00 9.01 -22.06
CA MET A 478 -6.69 9.52 -22.51
C MET A 478 -6.28 10.84 -21.85
N LEU A 479 -7.22 11.76 -21.63
CA LEU A 479 -6.95 13.01 -20.92
C LEU A 479 -6.64 12.76 -19.44
N ASN A 480 -7.39 11.86 -18.79
CA ASN A 480 -7.12 11.46 -17.42
C ASN A 480 -5.75 10.77 -17.28
N ASP A 481 -5.38 9.91 -18.24
CA ASP A 481 -4.05 9.30 -18.30
C ASP A 481 -2.93 10.34 -18.40
N LEU A 482 -3.14 11.40 -19.21
CA LEU A 482 -2.18 12.49 -19.34
C LEU A 482 -2.03 13.26 -18.02
N TYR A 483 -3.15 13.62 -17.39
CA TYR A 483 -3.15 14.27 -16.08
C TYR A 483 -2.45 13.39 -15.02
N ASN A 484 -2.82 12.12 -14.92
CA ASN A 484 -2.21 11.18 -13.98
C ASN A 484 -0.71 11.02 -14.24
N SER A 485 -0.28 10.98 -15.51
CA SER A 485 1.14 10.89 -15.87
C SER A 485 1.93 12.12 -15.43
N LEU A 486 1.39 13.34 -15.63
CA LEU A 486 2.01 14.58 -15.18
C LEU A 486 2.03 14.70 -13.65
N ALA A 487 0.91 14.40 -12.99
CA ALA A 487 0.81 14.41 -11.54
C ALA A 487 1.79 13.41 -10.90
N ARG A 488 1.95 12.24 -11.51
CA ARG A 488 2.89 11.19 -11.10
C ARG A 488 4.33 11.62 -11.32
N TYR A 489 4.65 12.27 -12.45
CA TYR A 489 5.98 12.85 -12.67
C TYR A 489 6.32 13.89 -11.60
N TYR A 490 5.38 14.77 -11.27
CA TYR A 490 5.56 15.78 -10.22
C TYR A 490 5.75 15.13 -8.84
N LYS A 491 4.88 14.19 -8.45
CA LYS A 491 4.95 13.50 -7.16
C LYS A 491 6.27 12.72 -7.00
N ASN A 492 6.62 11.92 -8.00
CA ASN A 492 7.84 11.11 -8.02
C ASN A 492 9.12 11.94 -7.81
N ASN A 493 9.16 13.17 -8.35
CA ASN A 493 10.35 14.03 -8.25
C ASN A 493 10.31 14.98 -7.04
N PHE A 494 9.14 15.43 -6.59
CA PHE A 494 9.05 16.57 -5.66
C PHE A 494 8.24 16.32 -4.37
N GLN A 495 7.57 15.18 -4.23
CA GLN A 495 6.77 14.87 -3.02
C GLN A 495 7.04 13.48 -2.44
N ASP A 496 7.58 12.56 -3.24
CA ASP A 496 7.75 11.16 -2.84
C ASP A 496 8.86 10.97 -1.78
N GLY A 497 9.80 11.90 -1.64
CA GLY A 497 10.78 11.90 -0.55
C GLY A 497 10.10 12.07 0.81
N PHE A 498 9.34 13.16 0.98
CA PHE A 498 8.52 13.39 2.18
C PHE A 498 7.54 12.25 2.47
N ARG A 499 6.92 11.69 1.42
CA ARG A 499 6.00 10.55 1.59
C ARG A 499 6.71 9.29 2.04
N GLN A 500 7.92 9.02 1.55
CA GLN A 500 8.74 7.89 1.99
C GLN A 500 9.10 8.05 3.47
N ASP A 501 9.55 9.25 3.88
CA ASP A 501 9.82 9.57 5.29
C ASP A 501 8.58 9.36 6.17
N ALA A 502 7.40 9.76 5.67
CA ALA A 502 6.15 9.55 6.39
C ALA A 502 5.79 8.07 6.55
N LEU A 503 6.05 7.23 5.54
CA LEU A 503 5.88 5.79 5.63
C LEU A 503 6.85 5.18 6.64
N ASP A 504 8.12 5.59 6.61
CA ASP A 504 9.15 5.07 7.49
C ASP A 504 8.89 5.44 8.96
N LEU A 505 8.39 6.65 9.22
CA LEU A 505 7.93 7.07 10.55
C LEU A 505 6.70 6.28 11.01
N PHE A 506 5.69 6.12 10.16
CA PHE A 506 4.44 5.44 10.51
C PHE A 506 4.66 3.94 10.81
N LEU A 507 5.47 3.28 9.99
CA LEU A 507 5.78 1.85 10.09
C LEU A 507 6.85 1.53 11.14
N GLY A 508 7.52 2.54 11.71
CA GLY A 508 8.53 2.35 12.74
C GLY A 508 9.94 2.03 12.23
N ASN A 509 10.17 2.17 10.92
CA ASN A 509 11.51 2.10 10.33
C ASN A 509 12.41 3.23 10.83
N TYR A 510 11.81 4.38 11.14
CA TYR A 510 12.43 5.50 11.84
C TYR A 510 11.76 5.73 13.18
N LYS A 511 12.54 5.82 14.26
CA LYS A 511 12.06 6.20 15.60
C LYS A 511 12.70 7.52 15.99
N VAL A 512 11.88 8.52 16.27
CA VAL A 512 12.34 9.85 16.72
C VAL A 512 13.11 9.69 18.02
N SER A 513 14.43 9.88 17.96
CA SER A 513 15.31 9.64 19.10
C SER A 513 15.26 10.80 20.10
N SER A 514 15.58 10.50 21.36
CA SER A 514 15.74 11.51 22.41
C SER A 514 16.91 12.46 22.15
N PHE A 515 17.84 12.13 21.26
CA PHE A 515 19.02 12.95 20.93
C PHE A 515 18.71 14.10 19.97
N GLU A 516 17.63 14.02 19.17
CA GLU A 516 17.08 15.19 18.46
C GLU A 516 16.51 16.26 19.42
N LYS A 517 16.37 15.92 20.72
CA LYS A 517 15.97 16.88 21.76
C LYS A 517 17.13 17.73 22.28
N SER A 518 18.37 17.37 21.95
CA SER A 518 19.59 18.11 22.31
C SER A 518 20.29 18.59 21.04
N ASP A 519 19.99 19.82 20.60
CA ASP A 519 20.67 20.74 19.63
C ASP A 519 21.52 20.19 18.45
N SER A 520 21.47 18.90 18.16
CA SER A 520 22.11 18.25 17.03
C SER A 520 21.22 18.36 15.80
N GLU A 521 21.84 18.51 14.63
CA GLU A 521 21.15 18.75 13.36
C GLU A 521 20.15 17.62 13.08
N SER A 522 18.85 17.93 13.14
CA SER A 522 17.78 17.00 12.79
C SER A 522 17.96 16.54 11.34
N PRO A 523 17.72 15.25 11.01
CA PRO A 523 17.81 14.74 9.64
C PRO A 523 16.87 15.46 8.67
N LEU A 524 15.83 16.14 9.18
CA LEU A 524 14.90 16.92 8.38
C LEU A 524 15.50 18.23 7.85
N VAL A 525 16.59 18.73 8.44
CA VAL A 525 17.27 19.96 8.03
C VAL A 525 18.10 19.69 6.78
N VAL A 526 17.78 20.37 5.69
CA VAL A 526 18.49 20.22 4.41
C VAL A 526 19.22 21.50 4.07
N GLN A 527 20.55 21.41 3.95
CA GLN A 527 21.35 22.46 3.34
C GLN A 527 21.33 22.29 1.82
N ARG A 528 20.59 23.15 1.11
CA ARG A 528 20.55 23.15 -0.36
C ARG A 528 21.68 24.01 -0.91
N GLY A 529 22.52 23.43 -1.76
CA GLY A 529 23.61 24.17 -2.42
C GLY A 529 23.12 25.22 -3.42
N TRP A 530 23.98 26.19 -3.74
CA TRP A 530 23.69 27.31 -4.66
C TRP A 530 23.11 26.87 -6.02
N LYS A 531 23.57 25.74 -6.58
CA LYS A 531 23.05 25.15 -7.83
C LYS A 531 21.53 24.92 -7.80
N PHE A 532 20.98 24.55 -6.63
CA PHE A 532 19.54 24.30 -6.47
C PHE A 532 18.70 25.56 -6.75
N PHE A 533 19.21 26.73 -6.37
CA PHE A 533 18.53 28.01 -6.56
C PHE A 533 18.87 28.63 -7.91
N MET A 534 20.13 28.56 -8.33
CA MET A 534 20.64 29.24 -9.53
C MET A 534 20.01 28.70 -10.82
N PHE A 535 20.05 27.40 -11.07
CA PHE A 535 19.64 26.85 -12.37
C PHE A 535 18.14 27.00 -12.67
N PRO A 536 17.21 26.74 -11.74
CA PRO A 536 15.78 26.99 -11.98
C PRO A 536 15.48 28.47 -12.17
N SER A 537 16.11 29.36 -11.39
CA SER A 537 15.93 30.81 -11.52
C SER A 537 16.40 31.29 -12.89
N LEU A 538 17.57 30.83 -13.33
CA LEU A 538 18.12 31.17 -14.64
C LEU A 538 17.24 30.65 -15.78
N LEU A 539 16.66 29.45 -15.64
CA LEU A 539 15.71 28.90 -16.61
C LEU A 539 14.44 29.75 -16.71
N VAL A 540 13.84 30.15 -15.58
CA VAL A 540 12.64 30.99 -15.55
C VAL A 540 12.91 32.37 -16.16
N ILE A 541 14.03 33.00 -15.82
CA ILE A 541 14.45 34.29 -16.40
C ILE A 541 14.65 34.13 -17.91
N SER A 542 15.33 33.07 -18.35
CA SER A 542 15.59 32.84 -19.77
C SER A 542 14.29 32.61 -20.56
N MET A 543 13.34 31.86 -19.99
CA MET A 543 12.01 31.67 -20.58
C MET A 543 11.21 32.98 -20.65
N ALA A 544 11.17 33.75 -19.57
CA ALA A 544 10.48 35.04 -19.53
C ALA A 544 11.05 35.98 -20.59
N MET A 545 12.38 36.10 -20.66
CA MET A 545 13.05 36.94 -21.67
C MET A 545 12.79 36.43 -23.08
N PHE A 546 12.80 35.11 -23.32
CA PHE A 546 12.45 34.55 -24.62
C PHE A 546 11.04 34.93 -25.06
N PHE A 547 10.03 34.73 -24.20
CA PHE A 547 8.64 35.08 -24.53
C PHE A 547 8.42 36.59 -24.68
N CYS A 548 9.06 37.42 -23.85
CA CYS A 548 9.03 38.88 -24.02
C CYS A 548 9.59 39.29 -25.40
N ASN A 549 10.72 38.69 -25.83
CA ASN A 549 11.31 38.97 -27.13
C ASN A 549 10.51 38.40 -28.31
N VAL A 550 9.62 37.42 -28.09
CA VAL A 550 8.75 36.86 -29.14
C VAL A 550 7.44 37.64 -29.26
N ILE A 551 6.86 38.10 -28.14
CA ILE A 551 5.50 38.68 -28.09
C ILE A 551 5.52 40.21 -28.26
N ILE A 552 6.52 40.90 -27.69
CA ILE A 552 6.51 42.36 -27.56
C ILE A 552 7.07 43.12 -28.78
N PRO A 553 8.01 42.62 -29.62
CA PRO A 553 8.64 43.50 -30.59
C PRO A 553 7.67 43.95 -31.69
N PRO A 554 7.59 45.27 -31.98
CA PRO A 554 6.74 45.80 -33.04
C PRO A 554 7.28 45.49 -34.44
N GLU A 555 8.59 45.25 -34.58
CA GLU A 555 9.27 44.87 -35.83
C GLU A 555 10.35 43.81 -35.58
N TYR A 556 10.39 42.77 -36.40
CA TYR A 556 11.41 41.72 -36.33
C TYR A 556 12.70 42.17 -37.03
N THR A 557 13.64 42.70 -36.24
CA THR A 557 14.98 43.10 -36.72
C THR A 557 16.01 41.99 -36.50
N THR A 558 17.19 42.10 -37.12
CA THR A 558 18.32 41.18 -36.86
C THR A 558 18.72 41.13 -35.38
N LYS A 559 18.54 42.24 -34.64
CA LYS A 559 18.78 42.31 -33.20
C LYS A 559 17.78 41.48 -32.39
N SER A 560 16.49 41.51 -32.75
CA SER A 560 15.48 40.68 -32.06
C SER A 560 15.68 39.19 -32.37
N LEU A 561 16.06 38.85 -33.60
CA LEU A 561 16.41 37.47 -33.96
C LEU A 561 17.60 36.93 -33.14
N LEU A 562 18.68 37.72 -33.01
CA LEU A 562 19.84 37.34 -32.20
C LEU A 562 19.49 37.19 -30.71
N SER A 563 18.63 38.06 -30.17
CA SER A 563 18.13 37.96 -28.79
C SER A 563 17.31 36.68 -28.57
N ILE A 564 16.39 36.35 -29.49
CA ILE A 564 15.59 35.12 -29.43
C ILE A 564 16.49 33.88 -29.49
N LEU A 565 17.49 33.86 -30.38
CA LEU A 565 18.46 32.76 -30.48
C LEU A 565 19.30 32.63 -29.22
N PHE A 566 19.77 33.76 -28.66
CA PHE A 566 20.52 33.77 -27.41
C PHE A 566 19.68 33.17 -26.26
N TRP A 567 18.48 33.69 -26.01
CA TRP A 567 17.62 33.19 -24.93
C TRP A 567 17.15 31.77 -25.18
N GLY A 568 16.90 31.38 -26.44
CA GLY A 568 16.63 29.99 -26.82
C GLY A 568 17.79 29.05 -26.51
N SER A 569 19.04 29.48 -26.81
CA SER A 569 20.24 28.72 -26.47
C SER A 569 20.46 28.62 -24.96
N MET A 570 20.19 29.71 -24.22
CA MET A 570 20.26 29.73 -22.76
C MET A 570 19.23 28.79 -22.13
N ILE A 571 17.99 28.76 -22.62
CA ILE A 571 16.99 27.77 -22.21
C ILE A 571 17.51 26.36 -22.47
N PHE A 572 18.04 26.09 -23.66
CA PHE A 572 18.54 24.76 -24.01
C PHE A 572 19.70 24.31 -23.09
N ILE A 573 20.70 25.17 -22.88
CA ILE A 573 21.86 24.88 -22.01
C ILE A 573 21.43 24.68 -20.56
N THR A 574 20.65 25.62 -20.01
CA THR A 574 20.21 25.53 -18.62
C THR A 574 19.30 24.33 -18.37
N PHE A 575 18.41 24.01 -19.31
CA PHE A 575 17.58 22.82 -19.25
C PHE A 575 18.41 21.53 -19.31
N THR A 576 19.38 21.43 -20.22
CA THR A 576 20.26 20.25 -20.33
C THR A 576 21.14 20.07 -19.10
N VAL A 577 21.69 21.14 -18.53
CA VAL A 577 22.44 21.09 -17.25
C VAL A 577 21.52 20.68 -16.10
N THR A 578 20.31 21.22 -16.02
CA THR A 578 19.32 20.86 -14.99
C THR A 578 18.94 19.38 -15.08
N LEU A 579 18.78 18.83 -16.28
CA LEU A 579 18.51 17.40 -16.47
C LEU A 579 19.72 16.51 -16.14
N ARG A 580 20.94 16.98 -16.39
CA ARG A 580 22.17 16.26 -16.03
C ARG A 580 22.33 16.18 -14.51
N ASP A 581 22.18 17.31 -13.83
CA ASP A 581 22.24 17.43 -12.37
C ASP A 581 20.88 17.13 -11.71
N GLY A 582 19.97 16.46 -12.44
CA GLY A 582 18.59 16.20 -12.02
C GLY A 582 18.42 15.63 -10.62
N PRO A 583 19.25 14.68 -10.16
CA PRO A 583 19.17 14.15 -8.78
C PRO A 583 19.33 15.20 -7.68
N LEU A 584 19.90 16.38 -7.93
CA LEU A 584 20.01 17.46 -6.94
C LEU A 584 18.69 18.19 -6.69
N PHE A 585 17.77 18.13 -7.65
CA PHE A 585 16.49 18.85 -7.60
C PHE A 585 15.33 18.00 -7.11
N VAL A 586 15.55 16.69 -6.99
CA VAL A 586 14.56 15.74 -6.51
C VAL A 586 14.45 15.84 -4.98
N ASP A 587 13.23 15.80 -4.47
CA ASP A 587 12.94 15.57 -3.05
C ASP A 587 13.32 14.14 -2.66
N LYS A 588 14.41 14.00 -1.90
CA LYS A 588 14.92 12.72 -1.40
C LYS A 588 14.40 12.45 0.02
N PRO A 589 14.18 11.17 0.38
CA PRO A 589 13.89 10.80 1.76
C PRO A 589 15.07 11.16 2.68
N ARG A 590 14.76 11.53 3.92
CA ARG A 590 15.69 12.09 4.91
C ARG A 590 15.78 11.25 6.18
N LEU A 591 14.70 10.60 6.58
CA LEU A 591 14.60 9.89 7.86
C LEU A 591 15.23 8.50 7.81
N TYR A 592 15.08 7.79 6.70
CA TYR A 592 15.56 6.42 6.61
C TYR A 592 16.96 6.34 5.99
N ASN A 593 17.95 6.23 6.88
CA ASN A 593 19.34 6.05 6.55
C ASN A 593 19.81 4.66 7.02
N LYS A 594 19.59 3.61 6.21
CA LYS A 594 20.29 2.32 6.40
C LYS A 594 21.47 2.25 5.42
N ALA A 595 22.53 3.01 5.67
CA ALA A 595 23.94 2.76 5.30
C ALA A 595 24.34 2.13 3.94
N ILE A 596 23.46 1.94 2.94
CA ILE A 596 23.67 1.10 1.75
C ILE A 596 23.21 1.81 0.46
N VAL A 597 22.44 2.89 0.54
CA VAL A 597 22.05 3.66 -0.66
C VAL A 597 23.16 4.61 -1.13
N ASP A 598 23.98 5.18 -0.22
CA ASP A 598 24.80 6.35 -0.56
C ASP A 598 26.32 6.19 -0.67
N SER A 599 26.92 5.06 -0.27
CA SER A 599 28.32 4.78 -0.66
C SER A 599 28.49 4.69 -2.18
N HIS A 600 27.41 4.40 -2.90
CA HIS A 600 27.31 4.43 -4.38
C HIS A 600 26.83 5.76 -4.96
N TYR A 601 26.11 6.58 -4.21
CA TYR A 601 25.66 7.91 -4.69
C TYR A 601 26.71 8.99 -4.50
N GLN A 602 27.47 8.98 -3.39
CA GLN A 602 28.58 9.93 -3.21
C GLN A 602 29.71 9.72 -4.23
N LYS A 603 29.95 8.47 -4.68
CA LYS A 603 30.93 8.19 -5.75
C LYS A 603 30.53 8.75 -7.13
N ASN A 604 29.27 9.16 -7.32
CA ASN A 604 28.79 9.70 -8.59
C ASN A 604 28.53 11.22 -8.55
N VAL A 605 28.86 11.90 -7.44
CA VAL A 605 28.64 13.35 -7.26
C VAL A 605 29.92 14.09 -6.79
N VAL A 606 31.06 13.40 -6.75
CA VAL A 606 32.38 14.05 -6.67
C VAL A 606 33.00 14.14 -8.06
#